data_AF-A0A951RD86-F1
#
_entry.id   AF-A0A951RD86-F1
#
_cell.length_a   1.000
_cell.length_b   1.000
_cell.length_c   1.000
_cell.angle_alpha   90.00
_cell.angle_beta   90.00
_cell.angle_gamma   90.00
#
_symmetry.space_group_name_H-M   'P 1'
#
loop_
_entity.id
_entity.type
_entity.pdbx_description
1 polymer ?
#
loop_
_entity_poly.entity_id
_entity_poly.type
_entity_poly.pdbx_seq_one_letter_code
_entity_poly.pdbx_strand_id
1 'polypeptide(L)' 'MWFTPNPNAGLIKGVICGYRVEEIENPLTQKVRYLDKLVDELAKGRKMEKILRVA' A
#
# COMPACT_ATOMS: atom_id res chain seq x y z
N MET A 1 -9.68 -15.65 -12.86
CA MET A 1 -10.20 -14.34 -12.40
C MET A 1 -9.63 -14.01 -11.01
N TRP A 2 -8.30 -13.94 -10.87
CA TRP A 2 -7.58 -13.81 -9.59
C TRP A 2 -6.53 -12.68 -9.59
N PHE A 3 -6.36 -11.98 -10.72
CA PHE A 3 -5.32 -10.95 -10.89
C PHE A 3 -5.84 -9.52 -10.70
N THR A 4 -7.09 -9.34 -10.30
CA THR A 4 -7.66 -8.00 -10.12
C THR A 4 -7.14 -7.41 -8.81
N PRO A 5 -6.32 -6.35 -8.84
CA PRO A 5 -5.90 -5.67 -7.63
C PRO A 5 -7.12 -5.10 -6.91
N ASN A 6 -7.06 -5.06 -5.57
CA ASN A 6 -8.10 -4.45 -4.76
C ASN A 6 -8.34 -3.00 -5.25
N PRO A 7 -9.59 -2.58 -5.53
CA PRO A 7 -9.87 -1.23 -6.04
C PRO A 7 -9.33 -0.12 -5.12
N ASN A 8 -9.22 -0.40 -3.82
CA ASN A 8 -8.71 0.54 -2.82
C ASN A 8 -7.17 0.60 -2.77
N ALA A 9 -6.45 -0.21 -3.56
CA ALA A 9 -4.99 -0.21 -3.56
C ALA A 9 -4.39 1.16 -3.94
N GLY A 10 -5.06 1.93 -4.80
CA GLY A 10 -4.67 3.30 -5.15
C GLY A 10 -4.81 4.33 -4.01
N LEU A 11 -5.48 3.96 -2.91
CA LEU A 11 -5.58 4.78 -1.70
C LEU A 11 -4.35 4.63 -0.79
N ILE A 12 -3.45 3.68 -1.09
CA ILE A 12 -2.21 3.48 -0.34
C ILE A 12 -1.20 4.56 -0.74
N LYS A 13 -1.22 5.68 0.01
CA LYS A 13 -0.36 6.85 -0.24
C LYS A 13 0.67 7.07 0.85
N GLY A 14 1.73 7.80 0.53
CA GLY A 14 2.73 8.33 1.44
C GLY A 14 4.12 7.72 1.24
N VAL A 15 5.00 7.92 2.22
CA VAL A 15 6.41 7.56 2.13
C VAL A 15 6.67 6.17 2.71
N ILE A 16 7.48 5.36 2.03
CA ILE A 16 8.05 4.10 2.53
C ILE A 16 9.54 4.04 2.24
N CYS A 17 10.34 3.71 3.25
CA CYS A 17 11.80 3.60 3.15
C CYS A 17 12.47 4.80 2.44
N GLY A 18 11.91 6.02 2.59
CA GLY A 18 12.42 7.25 1.96
C GLY A 18 11.84 7.61 0.60
N TYR A 19 11.00 6.77 -0.01
CA TYR A 19 10.39 7.02 -1.33
C TYR A 19 8.88 7.21 -1.22
N ARG A 20 8.29 8.10 -2.02
CA ARG A 20 6.83 8.25 -2.14
C ARG A 20 6.27 7.17 -3.06
N VAL A 21 5.31 6.39 -2.57
CA VAL A 21 4.74 5.29 -3.35
C VAL A 21 3.97 5.80 -4.57
N GLU A 22 3.33 6.97 -4.45
CA GLU A 22 2.66 7.64 -5.57
C GLU A 22 3.60 8.09 -6.71
N GLU A 23 4.91 8.23 -6.46
CA GLU A 23 5.90 8.68 -7.47
C GLU A 23 6.61 7.50 -8.15
N ILE A 24 6.30 6.25 -7.77
CA ILE A 24 6.93 5.08 -8.37
C ILE A 24 6.34 4.83 -9.76
N GLU A 25 7.16 5.07 -10.79
CA GLU A 25 6.76 4.92 -12.20
C GLU A 25 6.48 3.47 -12.59
N ASN A 26 7.26 2.51 -12.07
CA ASN A 26 7.09 1.11 -12.42
C ASN A 26 5.89 0.51 -11.67
N PRO A 27 4.83 0.06 -12.38
CA PRO A 27 3.59 -0.41 -11.76
C PRO A 27 3.79 -1.71 -10.95
N LEU A 28 4.76 -2.55 -11.30
CA LEU A 28 5.08 -3.75 -10.53
C LEU A 28 5.76 -3.37 -9.22
N THR A 29 6.75 -2.49 -9.27
CA THR A 29 7.46 -1.99 -8.09
C THR A 29 6.50 -1.25 -7.16
N GLN A 30 5.58 -0.45 -7.69
CA GLN A 30 4.58 0.25 -6.91
C GLN A 30 3.69 -0.72 -6.12
N LYS A 31 3.23 -1.80 -6.75
CA LYS A 31 2.43 -2.84 -6.09
C LYS A 31 3.19 -3.56 -4.98
N VAL A 32 4.47 -3.84 -5.19
CA VAL A 32 5.33 -4.42 -4.15
C VAL A 32 5.47 -3.45 -2.97
N ARG A 33 5.68 -2.15 -3.24
CA ARG A 33 5.77 -1.13 -2.18
C ARG A 33 4.46 -0.89 -1.44
N TYR A 34 3.30 -1.12 -2.07
CA TYR A 34 2.03 -1.15 -1.35
C TYR A 34 2.02 -2.23 -0.26
N LEU A 35 2.52 -3.43 -0.57
CA LEU A 35 2.59 -4.53 0.41
C LEU A 35 3.55 -4.21 1.55
N ASP A 36 4.76 -3.70 1.23
CA ASP A 36 5.73 -3.27 2.24
C ASP A 36 5.10 -2.27 3.23
N LYS A 37 4.26 -1.36 2.71
CA LYS A 37 3.60 -0.35 3.53
C LYS A 37 2.53 -0.92 4.44
N LEU A 38 1.76 -1.88 3.97
CA LEU A 38 0.76 -2.56 4.81
C LEU A 38 1.46 -3.31 5.95
N VAL A 39 2.60 -3.95 5.66
CA VAL A 39 3.40 -4.65 6.68
C VAL A 39 4.01 -3.66 7.69
N ASP A 40 4.56 -2.53 7.23
CA ASP A 40 5.08 -1.47 8.10
C ASP A 40 3.99 -0.89 9.02
N GLU A 41 2.80 -0.61 8.48
CA GLU A 41 1.67 -0.12 9.26
C GLU A 41 1.18 -1.14 10.29
N LEU A 42 1.19 -2.43 9.94
CA LEU A 42 0.84 -3.54 10.83
C LEU A 42 1.88 -3.68 11.96
N ALA A 43 3.17 -3.64 11.63
CA ALA A 43 4.27 -3.72 12.60
C ALA A 43 4.27 -2.54 13.57
N LYS A 44 3.86 -1.35 13.11
CA LYS A 44 3.65 -0.16 13.94
C LYS A 44 2.39 -0.21 14.80
N GLY A 45 1.62 -1.30 14.74
CA GLY A 45 0.41 -1.49 15.55
C GLY A 45 -0.77 -0.63 15.12
N ARG A 46 -0.84 -0.19 13.85
CA ARG A 46 -2.04 0.50 13.36
C ARG A 46 -3.23 -0.45 13.38
N LYS A 47 -4.40 0.08 13.74
CA LYS A 47 -5.67 -0.66 13.67
C LYS A 47 -5.94 -1.10 12.24
N MET A 48 -6.41 -2.35 12.08
CA MET A 48 -6.69 -2.96 10.78
C MET A 48 -7.69 -2.14 9.95
N GLU A 49 -8.68 -1.53 10.58
CA GLU A 49 -9.65 -0.62 9.94
C GLU A 49 -8.97 0.53 9.18
N LYS A 50 -7.89 1.09 9.75
CA LYS A 50 -7.11 2.15 9.08
C LYS A 50 -6.22 1.61 7.96
N ILE A 51 -5.75 0.36 8.08
CA ILE A 51 -4.87 -0.30 7.10
C ILE A 51 -5.67 -0.74 5.86
N LEU A 52 -6.87 -1.28 6.05
CA LEU A 52 -7.72 -1.76 4.97
C LEU A 52 -8.30 -0.65 4.10
N ARG A 53 -8.33 0.60 4.62
CA ARG A 53 -8.79 1.79 3.88
C ARG A 53 -10.18 1.57 3.28
N VAL A 54 -11.01 0.81 4.00
CA VAL A 54 -12.42 0.57 3.67
C VAL A 54 -13.17 1.83 4.10
N ALA A 55 -14.00 2.37 3.20
CA ALA A 55 -14.90 3.47 3.54
C ALA A 55 -15.94 3.02 4.58
#